data_AF-A0A6A4C1G5-F1
#
_entry.id   AF-A0A6A4C1G5-F1
#
_cell.length_a   1.000
_cell.length_b   1.000
_cell.length_c   1.000
_cell.angle_alpha   90.00
_cell.angle_beta   90.00
_cell.angle_gamma   90.00
#
_symmetry.space_group_name_H-M   'P 1'
#
loop_
_entity.id
_entity.type
_entity.pdbx_description
1 polymer ?
#
loop_
_entity_poly.entity_id
_entity_poly.type
_entity_poly.pdbx_seq_one_letter_code
_entity_poly.pdbx_strand_id
1 'polypeptide(L)'
;MKHAGKHRRTKQLRIKDLKIREYVAENGMVVKPVASKENVADMLTKPLPVETFRRHRAQLGVRASGSAAMSGADESSWHEKNAE
;
A
#
# COMPACT_ATOMS: atom_id res chain seq x y z
N MET A 1 -11.92 41.88 -8.13
CA MET A 1 -10.44 41.79 -8.04
C MET A 1 -9.94 40.89 -9.16
N LYS A 2 -8.95 41.35 -9.94
CA LYS A 2 -8.43 40.64 -11.11
C LYS A 2 -7.74 39.33 -10.69
N HIS A 3 -8.24 38.18 -11.16
CA HIS A 3 -7.51 36.92 -11.04
C HIS A 3 -6.34 36.92 -12.03
N ALA A 4 -5.23 37.55 -11.62
CA ALA A 4 -3.98 37.46 -12.34
C ALA A 4 -3.51 36.00 -12.28
N GLY A 5 -3.53 35.35 -13.44
CA GLY A 5 -2.94 34.04 -13.66
C GLY A 5 -1.55 33.99 -13.05
N LYS A 6 -1.39 33.13 -12.06
CA LYS A 6 -0.09 32.73 -11.55
C LYS A 6 -0.10 31.22 -11.55
N HIS A 7 0.58 30.65 -12.54
CA HIS A 7 1.02 29.26 -12.57
C HIS A 7 1.54 28.91 -11.17
N ARG A 8 0.68 28.29 -10.35
CA ARG A 8 0.94 28.09 -8.94
C ARG A 8 1.83 26.87 -8.83
N ARG A 9 3.13 27.07 -9.06
CA ARG A 9 4.19 26.17 -8.62
C ARG A 9 3.76 25.67 -7.24
N THR A 10 3.50 24.38 -7.10
CA THR A 10 3.01 23.81 -5.84
C THR A 10 3.93 24.30 -4.75
N LYS A 11 3.44 25.23 -3.91
CA LYS A 11 4.24 25.75 -2.82
C LYS A 11 4.56 24.53 -1.96
N GLN A 12 5.84 24.33 -1.64
CA GLN A 12 6.24 23.32 -0.67
C GLN A 12 5.39 23.57 0.58
N LEU A 13 4.46 22.65 0.85
CA LEU A 13 3.51 22.80 1.94
C LEU A 13 4.33 22.84 3.22
N ARG A 14 4.27 23.97 3.93
CA ARG A 14 4.93 24.04 5.25
C ARG A 14 4.15 23.11 6.15
N ILE A 15 4.84 22.30 6.94
CA ILE A 15 4.21 21.27 7.78
C ILE A 15 3.16 21.88 8.73
N LYS A 16 3.33 23.15 9.11
CA LYS A 16 2.36 23.92 9.91
C LYS A 16 1.02 24.22 9.20
N ASP A 17 1.00 24.19 7.87
CA ASP A 17 -0.19 24.45 7.05
C ASP A 17 -0.97 23.14 6.78
N LEU A 18 -0.55 21.99 7.34
CA LEU A 18 -1.21 20.70 7.17
C LEU A 18 -2.29 20.51 8.24
N LYS A 19 -3.56 20.39 7.79
CA LYS A 19 -4.77 20.04 8.58
C LYS A 19 -4.57 18.84 9.53
N ILE A 20 -3.63 17.97 9.18
CA ILE A 20 -3.22 16.81 9.97
C ILE A 20 -2.80 17.21 11.40
N ARG A 21 -2.15 18.36 11.61
CA ARG A 21 -1.74 18.79 12.96
C ARG A 21 -2.92 19.16 13.85
N GLU A 22 -3.91 19.85 13.31
CA GLU A 22 -5.16 20.16 14.00
C GLU A 22 -5.85 18.86 14.40
N TYR A 23 -6.01 17.93 13.45
CA TYR A 23 -6.63 16.63 13.70
C TYR A 23 -5.89 15.81 14.75
N VAL A 24 -4.56 15.78 14.73
CA VAL A 24 -3.73 15.07 15.72
C VAL A 24 -3.89 15.68 17.11
N ALA A 25 -3.90 17.02 17.21
CA ALA A 25 -4.07 17.72 18.48
C ALA A 25 -5.48 17.54 19.07
N GLU A 26 -6.51 17.68 18.24
CA GLU A 26 -7.92 17.54 18.64
C GLU A 26 -8.26 16.11 19.09
N ASN A 27 -7.72 15.10 18.42
CA ASN A 27 -8.00 13.69 18.73
C ASN A 27 -6.97 13.06 19.68
N GLY A 28 -6.03 13.84 20.22
CA GLY A 28 -5.00 13.35 21.14
C GLY A 28 -4.10 12.25 20.54
N MET A 29 -3.90 12.26 19.23
CA MET A 29 -3.10 11.25 18.53
C MET A 29 -1.60 11.58 18.64
N VAL A 30 -0.74 10.56 18.57
CA VAL A 30 0.72 10.75 18.53
C VAL A 30 1.26 10.19 17.23
N VAL A 31 1.83 11.05 16.40
CA VAL A 31 2.47 10.64 15.15
C VAL A 31 3.91 10.22 15.43
N LYS A 32 4.22 8.95 15.18
CA LYS A 32 5.60 8.41 15.27
C LYS A 32 6.16 8.18 13.88
N PRO A 33 7.45 8.47 13.63
CA PRO A 33 8.09 8.12 12.38
C PRO A 33 8.13 6.60 12.24
N VAL A 34 7.87 6.10 11.02
CA VAL A 34 7.98 4.69 10.66
C VAL A 34 9.06 4.55 9.60
N ALA A 35 9.93 3.55 9.75
CA ALA A 35 10.98 3.29 8.76
C ALA A 35 10.36 2.86 7.42
N SER A 36 10.94 3.28 6.30
CA SER A 36 10.39 2.98 4.96
C SER A 36 10.22 1.48 4.71
N LYS A 37 11.11 0.64 5.26
CA LYS A 37 11.04 -0.83 5.13
C LYS A 37 9.87 -1.46 5.89
N GLU A 38 9.29 -0.72 6.84
CA GLU A 38 8.22 -1.15 7.74
C GLU A 38 6.92 -0.40 7.46
N ASN A 39 6.91 0.54 6.50
CA ASN A 39 5.74 1.32 6.18
C ASN A 39 4.73 0.49 5.37
N VAL A 40 3.83 -0.18 6.08
CA VAL A 40 2.80 -1.03 5.50
C VAL A 40 1.89 -0.29 4.49
N ALA A 41 1.71 1.03 4.65
CA ALA A 41 0.95 1.85 3.73
C ALA A 41 1.57 1.96 2.33
N ASP A 42 2.87 1.67 2.17
CA ASP A 42 3.54 1.67 0.86
C ASP A 42 2.90 0.66 -0.10
N MET A 43 2.32 -0.42 0.43
CA MET A 43 1.60 -1.43 -0.35
C MET A 43 0.42 -0.86 -1.15
N LEU A 44 -0.20 0.22 -0.66
CA LEU A 44 -1.38 0.85 -1.26
C LEU A 44 -1.02 2.02 -2.18
N THR A 45 0.23 2.48 -2.15
CA THR A 45 0.66 3.72 -2.81
C THR A 45 1.79 3.52 -3.81
N LYS A 46 2.47 2.37 -3.78
CA LYS A 46 3.65 2.09 -4.61
C LYS A 46 3.59 0.69 -5.22
N PRO A 47 4.15 0.50 -6.42
CA PRO A 47 4.44 -0.83 -6.93
C PRO A 47 5.64 -1.40 -6.17
N LEU A 48 5.39 -2.38 -5.29
CA LEU A 48 6.43 -3.02 -4.47
C LEU A 48 6.82 -4.40 -5.03
N PRO A 49 8.07 -4.86 -4.80
CA PRO A 49 8.43 -6.25 -5.03
C PRO A 49 7.48 -7.20 -4.27
N VAL A 50 7.17 -8.34 -4.90
CA VAL A 50 6.14 -9.28 -4.41
C VAL A 50 6.38 -9.73 -2.97
N GLU A 51 7.64 -9.96 -2.59
CA GLU A 51 8.01 -10.36 -1.24
C GLU A 51 7.67 -9.26 -0.20
N THR A 52 8.08 -8.02 -0.48
CA THR A 52 7.80 -6.86 0.35
C THR A 52 6.29 -6.60 0.45
N PHE A 53 5.57 -6.72 -0.66
CA PHE A 53 4.10 -6.63 -0.69
C PHE A 53 3.46 -7.69 0.21
N ARG A 54 3.86 -8.96 0.09
CA ARG A 54 3.31 -10.07 0.91
C ARG A 54 3.58 -9.87 2.39
N ARG A 55 4.78 -9.39 2.76
CA ARG A 55 5.13 -9.07 4.14
C ARG A 55 4.23 -7.97 4.71
N HIS A 56 4.06 -6.86 4.00
CA HIS A 56 3.18 -5.76 4.43
C HIS A 56 1.71 -6.19 4.48
N ARG A 57 1.26 -7.00 3.52
CA ARG A 57 -0.11 -7.57 3.51
C ARG A 57 -0.39 -8.41 4.75
N ALA A 58 0.57 -9.26 5.15
CA ALA A 58 0.46 -10.06 6.36
C ALA A 58 0.41 -9.20 7.63
N GLN A 59 1.20 -8.12 7.72
CA GLN A 59 1.19 -7.17 8.84
C GLN A 59 -0.15 -6.43 8.99
N LEU A 60 -0.86 -6.17 7.88
CA LEU A 60 -2.21 -5.62 7.87
C LEU A 60 -3.29 -6.60 8.35
N GLY A 61 -2.95 -7.87 8.59
CA GLY A 61 -3.93 -8.90 8.94
C GLY A 61 -4.76 -9.40 7.75
N VAL A 62 -4.43 -8.98 6.53
CA VAL A 62 -5.08 -9.46 5.30
C VAL A 62 -4.51 -10.84 4.98
N ARG A 63 -5.17 -11.88 5.51
CA ARG A 63 -4.91 -13.27 5.14
C ARG A 63 -5.51 -13.52 3.77
N ALA A 64 -4.82 -14.30 2.93
CA ALA A 64 -5.53 -14.93 1.84
C ALA A 64 -6.66 -15.73 2.48
N SER A 65 -7.91 -15.44 2.12
CA SER A 65 -8.99 -16.37 2.36
C SER A 65 -8.49 -17.70 1.80
N GLY A 66 -8.28 -18.68 2.68
CA GLY A 66 -7.88 -20.01 2.24
C GLY A 66 -8.82 -20.36 1.09
N SER A 67 -8.23 -20.68 -0.06
CA SER A 67 -8.97 -21.34 -1.12
C SER A 67 -9.78 -22.44 -0.45
N ALA A 68 -11.05 -22.60 -0.86
CA ALA A 68 -11.66 -23.91 -0.81
C ALA A 68 -10.58 -24.94 -1.17
N ALA A 69 -10.39 -25.91 -0.29
CA ALA A 69 -9.38 -26.93 -0.43
C ALA A 69 -9.38 -27.50 -1.85
N MET A 70 -8.39 -27.14 -2.67
CA MET A 70 -8.01 -27.95 -3.81
C MET A 70 -6.81 -28.77 -3.36
N SER A 71 -7.14 -29.86 -2.66
CA SER A 71 -6.30 -31.04 -2.59
C SER A 71 -5.88 -31.45 -4.01
N GLY A 72 -4.59 -31.76 -4.15
CA GLY A 72 -3.94 -32.45 -5.28
C GLY A 72 -4.72 -32.53 -6.60
N ALA A 73 -4.35 -31.70 -7.57
CA ALA A 73 -4.57 -32.01 -8.97
C ALA A 73 -3.19 -32.13 -9.63
N ASP A 74 -2.90 -33.37 -10.06
CA ASP A 74 -1.70 -33.83 -10.74
C ASP A 74 -1.19 -32.87 -11.82
N GLU A 75 0.06 -32.41 -11.67
CA GLU A 75 0.82 -31.80 -12.77
C GLU A 75 1.15 -32.80 -13.90
N SER A 76 0.91 -34.10 -13.70
CA SER A 76 1.18 -35.14 -14.71
C SER A 76 0.28 -35.05 -15.96
N SER A 77 -0.87 -34.37 -15.89
CA SER A 77 -1.82 -34.29 -17.01
C SER A 77 -1.39 -33.34 -18.13
N TRP A 78 -0.48 -32.39 -17.87
CA TRP A 78 -0.10 -31.39 -18.88
C TRP A 78 0.89 -31.92 -19.93
N HIS A 79 1.65 -32.96 -19.60
CA HIS A 79 2.65 -33.55 -20.50
C HIS A 79 2.12 -34.67 -21.40
N GLU A 80 0.98 -35.28 -21.08
CA GLU A 80 0.43 -36.40 -21.85
C GLU A 80 -0.41 -35.94 -23.06
N LYS A 81 -0.91 -34.70 -23.06
CA LYS A 81 -1.76 -34.15 -24.14
C LYS A 81 -1.00 -33.50 -25.30
N ASN A 82 0.33 -33.48 -25.29
CA ASN A 82 1.14 -32.89 -26.36
C ASN A 82 2.05 -33.92 -27.07
N ALA A 83 1.75 -35.20 -26.93
CA ALA A 83 2.53 -36.30 -27.50
C ALA A 83 1.78 -37.12 -28.57
N GLU A 84 0.65 -36.62 -29.08
CA GLU A 84 -0.10 -37.26 -30.17
C GLU A 84 -0.28 -36.30 -31.36
#